data_AF-A0A2M9HT68-F1
#
_entry.id   AF-A0A2M9HT68-F1
#
_cell.length_a   1.000
_cell.length_b   1.000
_cell.length_c   1.000
_cell.angle_alpha   90.00
_cell.angle_beta   90.00
_cell.angle_gamma   90.00
#
_symmetry.space_group_name_H-M   'P 1'
#
loop_
_entity.id
_entity.type
_entity.pdbx_description
1 polymer ?
#
loop_
_entity_poly.entity_id
_entity_poly.type
_entity_poly.pdbx_seq_one_letter_code
_entity_poly.pdbx_strand_id
1 'polypeptide(L)' 'MSRNIIYIRVRDTQTGHQFDALSTDPRLKTGIFMPVNKPIYPPSTIPRRPKPKKSMKDL' A
#
# COMPACT_ATOMS: atom_id res chain seq x y z
N MET A 1 -24.64 -7.81 2.13
CA MET A 1 -23.46 -8.19 1.32
C MET A 1 -22.21 -7.76 2.06
N SER A 2 -21.45 -8.69 2.62
CA SER A 2 -20.15 -8.37 3.22
C SER A 2 -19.21 -7.93 2.12
N ARG A 3 -18.81 -6.65 2.11
CA ARG A 3 -17.76 -6.17 1.20
C ARG A 3 -16.51 -6.97 1.51
N ASN A 4 -15.95 -7.66 0.52
CA ASN A 4 -14.68 -8.34 0.69
C ASN A 4 -13.60 -7.26 0.84
N ILE A 5 -13.24 -6.94 2.09
CA ILE A 5 -12.27 -5.89 2.39
C ILE A 5 -10.89 -6.46 2.09
N ILE A 6 -10.32 -6.05 0.97
CA ILE A 6 -8.98 -6.46 0.54
C ILE A 6 -8.06 -5.23 0.60
N TYR A 7 -7.00 -5.34 1.38
CA TYR A 7 -5.91 -4.38 1.46
C TYR A 7 -4.75 -4.83 0.59
N ILE A 8 -4.17 -3.90 -0.15
CA ILE A 8 -2.96 -4.10 -0.95
C ILE A 8 -1.87 -3.14 -0.49
N ARG A 9 -0.61 -3.55 -0.63
CA ARG A 9 0.51 -2.68 -0.32
C ARG A 9 0.64 -1.64 -1.42
N VAL A 10 0.67 -0.38 -1.03
CA VAL A 10 0.86 0.76 -1.93
C VAL A 10 2.04 1.60 -1.48
N ARG A 11 2.57 2.37 -2.41
CA ARG A 11 3.51 3.46 -2.19
C ARG A 11 2.79 4.77 -2.52
N ASP A 12 2.78 5.69 -1.58
CA ASP A 12 2.36 7.06 -1.85
C ASP A 12 3.44 7.78 -2.66
N THR A 13 3.05 8.37 -3.79
CA THR A 13 3.97 9.04 -4.70
C THR A 13 4.45 10.39 -4.17
N GLN A 14 3.69 11.03 -3.26
CA GLN A 14 4.04 12.33 -2.67
C GLN A 14 5.05 12.17 -1.54
N THR A 15 4.79 11.26 -0.60
CA THR A 15 5.64 11.06 0.59
C THR A 15 6.69 9.96 0.40
N GLY A 16 6.47 9.03 -0.54
CA GLY A 16 7.29 7.83 -0.71
C GLY A 16 7.07 6.74 0.35
N HIS A 17 6.14 6.93 1.29
CA HIS A 17 5.80 5.95 2.31
C HIS A 17 5.07 4.75 1.73
N GLN A 18 5.28 3.57 2.33
CA GLN A 18 4.56 2.36 1.95
C GLN A 18 3.60 1.94 3.05
N PHE A 19 2.34 1.72 2.72
CA PHE A 19 1.32 1.27 3.65
C PHE A 19 0.28 0.43 2.94
N ASP A 20 -0.64 -0.14 3.71
CA ASP A 20 -1.72 -0.94 3.16
C ASP A 20 -2.95 -0.05 2.95
N ALA A 21 -3.42 0.02 1.70
CA ALA A 21 -4.63 0.74 1.32
C ALA A 21 -5.68 -0.26 0.83
N LEU A 22 -6.95 0.15 0.87
CA LEU A 22 -8.02 -0.65 0.27
C LEU A 22 -7.76 -0.80 -1.23
N SER A 23 -7.95 -2.01 -1.75
CA SER A 23 -7.88 -2.30 -3.20
C SER A 23 -8.88 -1.48 -4.02
N THR A 24 -9.94 -0.98 -3.38
CA THR A 24 -10.97 -0.13 -3.98
C THR A 24 -10.73 1.37 -3.76
N ASP A 25 -9.59 1.78 -3.18
CA ASP A 25 -9.31 3.17 -2.88
C ASP A 25 -9.26 4.01 -4.18
N PRO A 26 -10.04 5.11 -4.30
CA PRO A 26 -10.05 5.94 -5.50
C PRO A 26 -8.68 6.55 -5.81
N ARG A 27 -7.80 6.71 -4.81
CA ARG A 27 -6.43 7.24 -4.98
C ARG A 27 -5.50 6.29 -5.74
N LEU A 28 -5.90 5.02 -5.90
CA LEU A 28 -5.23 4.10 -6.82
C LEU A 28 -5.47 4.48 -8.28
N LYS A 29 -6.70 4.92 -8.62
CA LYS A 29 -7.06 5.31 -9.99
C LYS A 29 -6.41 6.62 -10.41
N THR A 30 -6.19 7.52 -9.45
CA THR A 30 -5.54 8.81 -9.70
C THR A 30 -4.01 8.72 -9.74
N GLY A 31 -3.42 7.57 -9.40
CA GLY A 31 -1.97 7.39 -9.37
C GLY A 31 -1.27 8.02 -8.15
N ILE A 32 -2.01 8.57 -7.18
CA ILE A 32 -1.44 9.04 -5.91
C ILE A 32 -0.87 7.84 -5.13
N PHE A 33 -1.59 6.72 -5.13
CA PHE A 33 -1.13 5.46 -4.55
C PHE A 33 -0.77 4.48 -5.64
N MET A 34 0.50 4.07 -5.67
CA MET A 34 0.98 3.06 -6.62
C MET A 34 1.08 1.69 -5.94
N PRO A 35 0.47 0.62 -6.49
CA PRO A 35 0.61 -0.73 -5.95
C PRO A 35 2.08 -1.18 -5.92
N VAL A 36 2.48 -1.79 -4.80
CA VAL A 36 3.78 -2.44 -4.65
C VAL A 36 3.60 -3.91 -4.95
N ASN A 37 3.92 -4.32 -6.19
CA ASN A 37 3.82 -5.71 -6.60
C ASN A 37 5.04 -6.51 -6.11
N LYS A 38 4.95 -7.07 -4.90
CA LYS A 38 5.97 -7.97 -4.34
C LYS A 38 5.33 -9.22 -3.75
N PRO A 39 5.92 -10.41 -3.95
CA PRO A 39 5.40 -11.66 -3.38
C PRO A 39 5.25 -11.62 -1.85
N ILE A 40 6.13 -10.88 -1.16
CA ILE A 40 6.08 -10.69 0.30
C ILE A 40 4.90 -9.83 0.78
N TYR A 41 4.20 -9.17 -0.13
CA TYR A 41 3.06 -8.30 0.19
C TYR A 41 1.79 -8.73 -0.54
N PRO A 42 1.28 -9.96 -0.29
CA PRO A 42 0.02 -10.39 -0.89
C PRO A 42 -1.14 -9.49 -0.40
N PRO A 43 -2.25 -9.46 -1.16
CA PRO A 43 -3.50 -8.90 -0.68
C PRO A 43 -3.91 -9.54 0.65
N SER A 44 -4.40 -8.72 1.59
CA SER A 44 -4.69 -9.13 2.96
C SER A 44 -6.05 -8.60 3.40
N THR A 45 -6.75 -9.33 4.25
CA THR A 45 -7.99 -8.86 4.90
C THR A 45 -7.73 -7.92 6.08
N ILE A 46 -6.49 -7.85 6.54
CA ILE A 46 -6.04 -7.01 7.65
C ILE A 46 -4.92 -6.07 7.16
N PRO A 47 -4.98 -4.76 7.43
CA PRO A 47 -3.94 -3.83 7.01
C PRO A 47 -2.65 -4.06 7.80
N ARG A 48 -1.51 -4.15 7.10
CA ARG A 48 -0.18 -4.19 7.74
C ARG A 48 0.24 -2.79 8.19
N ARG A 49 1.18 -2.76 9.15
CA ARG A 49 1.78 -1.51 9.62
C ARG A 49 2.43 -0.72 8.47
N PRO A 50 2.32 0.62 8.47
CA PRO A 50 3.04 1.47 7.53
C PRO A 50 4.54 1.28 7.73
N LYS A 51 5.29 1.31 6.61
CA LYS A 51 6.76 1.36 6.62
C LYS A 51 7.18 2.76 6.16
N PRO A 52 7.98 3.49 6.98
CA PRO A 52 8.56 4.76 6.55
C PRO A 52 9.49 4.54 5.35
N LYS A 53 9.80 5.62 4.64
CA LYS A 53 10.72 5.59 3.50
C LYS A 53 12.07 5.12 4.04
N LYS A 54 12.69 4.13 3.39
CA LYS A 54 14.08 3.75 3.71
C LYS A 54 14.95 5.00 3.52
N SER A 55 15.61 5.44 4.58
CA SER A 55 16.62 6.48 4.47
C SER A 55 17.85 5.87 3.81
N MET A 56 18.60 6.67 3.04
CA MET A 56 19.90 6.27 2.49
C MET A 56 20.92 5.89 3.58
N LYS A 57 20.61 6.18 4.85
CA LYS A 57 21.41 5.81 6.03
C LYS A 57 21.14 4.38 6.54
N ASP A 58 20.13 3.70 6.01
CA ASP A 58 19.73 2.33 6.42
C ASP A 58 20.20 1.25 5.42
N LEU A 59 21.15 1.57 4.54
CA LEU A 59 21.71 0.67 3.52
C LEU A 59 23.15 0.28 3.86
#